data_AF-A0A9D2TND2-F1
#
_entry.id   AF-A0A9D2TND2-F1
#
_cell.length_a   1.000
_cell.length_b   1.000
_cell.length_c   1.000
_cell.angle_alpha   90.00
_cell.angle_beta   90.00
_cell.angle_gamma   90.00
#
_symmetry.space_group_name_H-M   'P 1'
#
loop_
_entity.id
_entity.type
_entity.pdbx_description
1 polymer ?
#
loop_
_entity_poly.entity_id
_entity_poly.type
_entity_poly.pdbx_seq_one_letter_code
_entity_poly.pdbx_strand_id
1 'polypeptide(L)'
;MGVFRSARQRRHEKKATYKAAKVQAKTEAREYAKLDAKKEQYLQKMAKKVRKEDARRLKAQQKHDQKMATATVQQIKAGRFNAGTVLRYTGALRVLLPVVIPLAYRGLTQLSQRSHGAGTPTAFVGVGAAQRARIADLRRRIERADLSAGFTKDASARLDQLETSLDNAATMSDSQARSLTASVSTELDLLDRQLAEKV
;
A
#
# COMPACT_ATOMS: atom_id res chain seq x y z
N MET A 1 55.43 -82.56 15.56
CA MET A 1 54.24 -81.75 15.19
C MET A 1 53.90 -81.99 13.72
N GLY A 2 53.00 -82.92 13.40
CA GLY A 2 52.78 -83.39 12.02
C GLY A 2 51.96 -82.43 11.15
N VAL A 3 52.39 -82.25 9.89
CA VAL A 3 51.77 -81.39 8.85
C VAL A 3 50.28 -81.67 8.65
N PHE A 4 49.84 -82.91 8.78
CA PHE A 4 48.42 -83.29 8.69
C PHE A 4 47.57 -82.72 9.83
N ARG A 5 48.12 -82.64 11.05
CA ARG A 5 47.41 -82.11 12.22
C ARG A 5 47.26 -80.59 12.10
N SER A 6 48.27 -79.88 11.62
CA SER A 6 48.20 -78.42 11.39
C SER A 6 47.26 -78.06 10.22
N ALA A 7 47.23 -78.84 9.15
CA ALA A 7 46.28 -78.66 8.04
C ALA A 7 44.82 -78.85 8.50
N ARG A 8 44.56 -79.83 9.36
CA ARG A 8 43.22 -80.07 9.95
C ARG A 8 42.81 -78.91 10.87
N GLN A 9 43.72 -78.41 11.71
CA GLN A 9 43.50 -77.26 12.59
C GLN A 9 43.11 -76.01 11.79
N ARG A 10 43.90 -75.65 10.75
CA ARG A 10 43.63 -74.51 9.87
C ARG A 10 42.28 -74.59 9.17
N ARG A 11 41.87 -75.80 8.74
CA ARG A 11 40.54 -76.02 8.16
C ARG A 11 39.42 -75.79 9.17
N HIS A 12 39.62 -76.19 10.42
CA HIS A 12 38.65 -75.96 11.49
C HIS A 12 38.51 -74.47 11.80
N GLU A 13 39.64 -73.76 11.92
CA GLU A 13 39.68 -72.30 12.12
C GLU A 13 38.97 -71.56 10.98
N LYS A 14 39.29 -71.88 9.71
CA LYS A 14 38.60 -71.28 8.56
C LYS A 14 37.10 -71.54 8.54
N LYS A 15 36.66 -72.73 8.95
CA LYS A 15 35.22 -73.04 9.08
C LYS A 15 34.58 -72.25 10.22
N ALA A 16 35.28 -72.08 11.33
CA ALA A 16 34.80 -71.31 12.47
C ALA A 16 34.68 -69.83 12.12
N THR A 17 35.69 -69.24 11.47
CA THR A 17 35.65 -67.83 11.02
C THR A 17 34.56 -67.61 9.98
N TYR A 18 34.40 -68.51 9.01
CA TYR A 18 33.31 -68.43 8.04
C TYR A 18 31.93 -68.49 8.71
N LYS A 19 31.74 -69.41 9.68
CA LYS A 19 30.48 -69.49 10.44
C LYS A 19 30.22 -68.23 11.26
N ALA A 20 31.24 -67.70 11.92
CA ALA A 20 31.14 -66.46 12.69
C ALA A 20 30.76 -65.28 11.78
N ALA A 21 31.46 -65.11 10.64
CA ALA A 21 31.17 -64.08 9.65
C ALA A 21 29.76 -64.22 9.07
N LYS A 22 29.31 -65.45 8.80
CA LYS A 22 27.95 -65.71 8.31
C LYS A 22 26.89 -65.34 9.34
N VAL A 23 27.13 -65.62 10.62
CA VAL A 23 26.21 -65.22 11.70
C VAL A 23 26.18 -63.71 11.84
N GLN A 24 27.34 -63.04 11.85
CA GLN A 24 27.45 -61.59 11.90
C GLN A 24 26.72 -60.92 10.74
N ALA A 25 26.95 -61.36 9.50
CA ALA A 25 26.25 -60.84 8.33
C ALA A 25 24.72 -61.04 8.43
N LYS A 26 24.27 -62.19 8.95
CA LYS A 26 22.84 -62.45 9.16
C LYS A 26 22.24 -61.57 10.26
N THR A 27 22.98 -61.30 11.34
CA THR A 27 22.52 -60.41 12.41
C THR A 27 22.48 -58.96 11.93
N GLU A 28 23.50 -58.50 11.22
CA GLU A 28 23.54 -57.16 10.63
C GLU A 28 22.37 -56.96 9.65
N ALA A 29 22.17 -57.90 8.71
CA ALA A 29 21.04 -57.83 7.78
C ALA A 29 19.68 -57.76 8.49
N ARG A 30 19.53 -58.49 9.61
CA ARG A 30 18.30 -58.43 10.44
C ARG A 30 18.15 -57.08 11.13
N GLU A 31 19.22 -56.52 11.68
CA GLU A 31 19.16 -55.20 12.33
C GLU A 31 18.91 -54.08 11.32
N TYR A 32 19.53 -54.13 10.14
CA TYR A 32 19.23 -53.21 9.04
C TYR A 32 17.77 -53.31 8.61
N ALA A 33 17.23 -54.52 8.40
CA ALA A 33 15.83 -54.70 8.05
C ALA A 33 14.87 -54.13 9.12
N LYS A 34 15.16 -54.32 10.40
CA LYS A 34 14.38 -53.73 11.49
C LYS A 34 14.47 -52.20 11.49
N LEU A 35 15.66 -51.67 11.26
CA LEU A 35 15.92 -50.23 11.25
C LEU A 35 15.22 -49.56 10.06
N ASP A 36 15.23 -50.17 8.89
CA ASP A 36 14.53 -49.68 7.70
C ASP A 36 13.02 -49.78 7.87
N ALA A 37 12.49 -50.87 8.43
CA ALA A 37 11.07 -50.95 8.78
C ALA A 37 10.63 -49.83 9.74
N LYS A 38 11.47 -49.49 10.73
CA LYS A 38 11.20 -48.36 11.65
C LYS A 38 11.25 -47.01 10.92
N LYS A 39 12.22 -46.80 10.02
CA LYS A 39 12.30 -45.58 9.19
C LYS A 39 11.06 -45.43 8.32
N GLU A 40 10.64 -46.48 7.62
CA GLU A 40 9.45 -46.47 6.78
C GLU A 40 8.18 -46.14 7.59
N GLN A 41 8.01 -46.78 8.76
CA GLN A 41 6.90 -46.46 9.66
C GLN A 41 6.93 -45.00 10.12
N TYR A 42 8.10 -44.45 10.42
CA TYR A 42 8.25 -43.05 10.80
C TYR A 42 7.89 -42.12 9.63
N LEU A 43 8.39 -42.40 8.42
CA LEU A 43 8.09 -41.65 7.21
C LEU A 43 6.59 -41.67 6.89
N GLN A 44 5.93 -42.83 7.01
CA GLN A 44 4.48 -42.93 6.83
C GLN A 44 3.71 -42.10 7.86
N LYS A 45 4.13 -42.12 9.13
CA LYS A 45 3.53 -41.27 10.19
C LYS A 45 3.69 -39.79 9.87
N MET A 46 4.87 -39.37 9.41
CA MET A 46 5.13 -37.98 9.03
C MET A 46 4.31 -37.59 7.79
N ALA A 47 4.31 -38.41 6.74
CA ALA A 47 3.51 -38.18 5.55
C ALA A 47 2.01 -38.03 5.87
N LYS A 48 1.49 -38.85 6.80
CA LYS A 48 0.10 -38.73 7.27
C LYS A 48 -0.16 -37.41 8.00
N LYS A 49 0.79 -36.95 8.84
CA LYS A 49 0.67 -35.65 9.53
C LYS A 49 0.67 -34.50 8.53
N VAL A 50 1.61 -34.49 7.59
CA VAL A 50 1.71 -33.48 6.52
C VAL A 50 0.41 -33.43 5.72
N ARG A 51 -0.07 -34.57 5.22
CA ARG A 51 -1.36 -34.63 4.50
C ARG A 51 -2.54 -34.10 5.31
N LYS A 52 -2.57 -34.35 6.63
CA LYS A 52 -3.63 -33.86 7.52
C LYS A 52 -3.55 -32.35 7.70
N GLU A 53 -2.34 -31.80 7.83
CA GLU A 53 -2.12 -30.36 7.93
C GLU A 53 -2.47 -29.66 6.62
N ASP A 54 -2.07 -30.21 5.48
CA ASP A 54 -2.42 -29.67 4.16
C ASP A 54 -3.93 -29.67 3.96
N ALA A 55 -4.63 -30.75 4.31
CA ALA A 55 -6.08 -30.81 4.24
C ALA A 55 -6.76 -29.78 5.16
N ARG A 56 -6.20 -29.51 6.34
CA ARG A 56 -6.70 -28.46 7.26
C ARG A 56 -6.48 -27.07 6.68
N ARG A 57 -5.29 -26.81 6.13
CA ARG A 57 -4.94 -25.54 5.48
C ARG A 57 -5.84 -25.28 4.29
N LEU A 58 -6.05 -26.27 3.42
CA LEU A 58 -6.94 -26.16 2.26
C LEU A 58 -8.38 -25.86 2.69
N LYS A 59 -8.90 -26.53 3.73
CA LYS A 59 -10.23 -26.22 4.28
C LYS A 59 -10.31 -24.82 4.88
N ALA A 60 -9.26 -24.36 5.54
CA ALA A 60 -9.21 -23.02 6.10
C ALA A 60 -9.20 -21.95 4.99
N GLN A 61 -8.42 -22.18 3.92
CA GLN A 61 -8.40 -21.34 2.72
C GLN A 61 -9.78 -21.30 2.07
N GLN A 62 -10.39 -22.45 1.77
CA GLN A 62 -11.74 -22.50 1.19
C GLN A 62 -12.78 -21.75 2.03
N LYS A 63 -12.75 -21.89 3.37
CA LYS A 63 -13.63 -21.14 4.26
C LYS A 63 -13.35 -19.64 4.23
N HIS A 64 -12.08 -19.24 4.14
CA HIS A 64 -11.70 -17.85 4.03
C HIS A 64 -12.18 -17.26 2.70
N ASP A 65 -11.98 -17.96 1.59
CA ASP A 65 -12.40 -17.55 0.26
C ASP A 65 -13.93 -17.44 0.17
N GLN A 66 -14.66 -18.39 0.75
CA GLN A 66 -16.12 -18.31 0.88
C GLN A 66 -16.55 -17.09 1.70
N LYS A 67 -15.89 -16.81 2.83
CA LYS A 67 -16.18 -15.62 3.65
C LYS A 67 -15.88 -14.33 2.90
N MET A 68 -14.79 -14.27 2.15
CA MET A 68 -14.45 -13.12 1.33
C MET A 68 -15.45 -12.93 0.20
N ALA A 69 -15.82 -14.00 -0.51
CA ALA A 69 -16.82 -13.96 -1.58
C ALA A 69 -18.20 -13.54 -1.05
N THR A 70 -18.63 -14.06 0.10
CA THR A 70 -19.89 -13.65 0.71
C THR A 70 -19.84 -12.21 1.22
N ALA A 71 -18.73 -11.78 1.81
CA ALA A 71 -18.53 -10.41 2.23
C ALA A 71 -18.52 -9.44 1.05
N THR A 72 -17.89 -9.77 -0.07
CA THR A 72 -17.90 -8.93 -1.28
C THR A 72 -19.29 -8.86 -1.89
N VAL A 73 -20.03 -9.98 -1.96
CA VAL A 73 -21.44 -9.97 -2.40
C VAL A 73 -22.31 -9.12 -1.47
N GLN A 74 -22.12 -9.20 -0.15
CA GLN A 74 -22.85 -8.36 0.81
C GLN A 74 -22.49 -6.88 0.67
N GLN A 75 -21.22 -6.55 0.43
CA GLN A 75 -20.78 -5.18 0.16
C GLN A 75 -21.40 -4.63 -1.12
N ILE A 76 -21.43 -5.42 -2.19
CA ILE A 76 -22.10 -5.05 -3.45
C ILE A 76 -23.61 -4.85 -3.21
N LYS A 77 -24.27 -5.77 -2.48
CA LYS A 77 -25.70 -5.67 -2.15
C LYS A 77 -26.03 -4.48 -1.24
N ALA A 78 -25.14 -4.13 -0.31
CA ALA A 78 -25.33 -2.99 0.58
C ALA A 78 -25.20 -1.63 -0.13
N GLY A 79 -24.73 -1.61 -1.38
CA GLY A 79 -24.61 -0.40 -2.20
C GLY A 79 -23.61 0.63 -1.65
N ARG A 80 -23.53 1.79 -2.31
CA ARG A 80 -22.62 2.90 -1.90
C ARG A 80 -23.00 3.53 -0.55
N PHE A 81 -24.24 3.30 -0.07
CA PHE A 81 -24.77 3.87 1.18
C PHE A 81 -25.21 2.77 2.14
N ASN A 82 -24.24 2.10 2.76
CA ASN A 82 -24.51 1.16 3.85
C ASN A 82 -24.68 1.93 5.18
N ALA A 83 -25.78 1.67 5.90
CA ALA A 83 -26.08 2.27 7.20
C ALA A 83 -24.93 2.15 8.21
N GLY A 84 -24.17 1.05 8.19
CA GLY A 84 -23.00 0.85 9.06
C GLY A 84 -21.82 1.76 8.70
N THR A 85 -21.62 2.04 7.42
CA THR A 85 -20.61 3.01 6.96
C THR A 85 -21.02 4.42 7.34
N VAL A 86 -22.29 4.77 7.14
CA VAL A 86 -22.85 6.06 7.57
C VAL A 86 -22.73 6.22 9.09
N LEU A 87 -23.07 5.19 9.90
CA LEU A 87 -22.95 5.25 11.36
C LEU A 87 -21.50 5.45 11.84
N ARG A 88 -20.54 4.81 11.17
CA ARG A 88 -19.11 4.97 11.50
C ARG A 88 -18.62 6.38 11.20
N TYR A 89 -19.00 6.93 10.04
CA TYR A 89 -18.66 8.30 9.68
C TYR A 89 -19.38 9.33 10.58
N THR A 90 -20.66 9.11 10.92
CA THR A 90 -21.39 10.01 11.82
C THR A 90 -20.85 9.97 13.25
N GLY A 91 -20.42 8.80 13.73
CA GLY A 91 -19.74 8.65 15.02
C GLY A 91 -18.40 9.39 15.06
N ALA A 92 -17.56 9.20 14.04
CA ALA A 92 -16.28 9.92 13.91
C ALA A 92 -16.49 11.44 13.80
N LEU A 93 -17.47 11.87 13.01
CA LEU A 93 -17.89 13.27 12.92
C LEU A 93 -18.32 13.79 14.29
N ARG A 94 -19.14 13.08 15.07
CA ARG A 94 -19.61 13.51 16.40
C ARG A 94 -18.50 13.72 17.42
N VAL A 95 -17.45 12.90 17.37
CA VAL A 95 -16.28 13.02 18.25
C VAL A 95 -15.36 14.15 17.80
N LEU A 96 -15.18 14.33 16.49
CA LEU A 96 -14.32 15.38 15.94
C LEU A 96 -15.00 16.76 15.88
N LEU A 97 -16.34 16.81 15.84
CA LEU A 97 -17.16 18.02 15.80
C LEU A 97 -16.72 19.10 16.82
N PRO A 98 -16.55 18.81 18.13
CA PRO A 98 -16.17 19.82 19.11
C PRO A 98 -14.76 20.40 18.91
N VAL A 99 -13.87 19.72 18.17
CA VAL A 99 -12.51 20.21 17.89
C VAL A 99 -12.43 20.87 16.51
N VAL A 100 -13.12 20.30 15.52
CA VAL A 100 -13.14 20.80 14.15
C VAL A 100 -13.98 22.08 14.05
N ILE A 101 -15.10 22.21 14.76
CA ILE A 101 -15.92 23.43 14.72
C ILE A 101 -15.11 24.67 15.16
N PRO A 102 -14.43 24.68 16.33
CA PRO A 102 -13.65 25.84 16.74
C PRO A 102 -12.45 26.12 15.84
N LEU A 103 -11.79 25.08 15.31
CA LEU A 103 -10.65 25.25 14.41
C LEU A 103 -11.08 25.77 13.03
N ALA A 104 -12.20 25.30 12.50
CA ALA A 104 -12.80 25.85 11.28
C ALA A 104 -13.28 27.28 11.49
N TYR A 105 -13.91 27.57 12.64
CA TYR A 105 -14.29 28.93 13.01
C TYR A 105 -13.07 29.85 13.15
N ARG A 106 -11.99 29.40 13.81
CA ARG A 106 -10.71 30.14 13.90
C ARG A 106 -10.03 30.31 12.54
N GLY A 107 -10.06 29.30 11.67
CA GLY A 107 -9.55 29.40 10.31
C GLY A 107 -10.35 30.38 9.46
N LEU A 108 -11.68 30.30 9.51
CA LEU A 108 -12.58 31.23 8.82
C LEU A 108 -12.47 32.64 9.38
N THR A 109 -12.37 32.81 10.70
CA THR A 109 -12.21 34.13 11.32
C THR A 109 -10.81 34.70 11.16
N GLN A 110 -9.74 33.90 11.12
CA GLN A 110 -8.41 34.38 10.76
C GLN A 110 -8.33 34.75 9.27
N LEU A 111 -9.05 34.02 8.42
CA LEU A 111 -9.22 34.39 7.02
C LEU A 111 -10.08 35.66 6.89
N SER A 112 -11.15 35.79 7.70
CA SER A 112 -12.02 36.97 7.75
C SER A 112 -11.34 38.19 8.36
N GLN A 113 -10.49 38.02 9.37
CA GLN A 113 -9.70 39.09 9.99
C GLN A 113 -8.53 39.49 9.09
N ARG A 114 -7.94 38.54 8.34
CA ARG A 114 -7.12 38.87 7.16
C ARG A 114 -7.92 39.50 6.03
N SER A 115 -9.26 39.37 6.03
CA SER A 115 -10.15 39.93 5.01
C SER A 115 -10.90 41.20 5.42
N HIS A 116 -10.70 41.76 6.63
CA HIS A 116 -11.18 43.12 6.97
C HIS A 116 -10.37 44.21 6.23
N GLY A 117 -9.44 43.82 5.35
CA GLY A 117 -9.17 44.52 4.09
C GLY A 117 -8.82 43.49 3.02
N ALA A 118 -9.73 43.15 2.08
CA ALA A 118 -9.93 41.73 1.76
C ALA A 118 -11.16 41.22 1.03
N GLY A 119 -11.95 42.00 0.29
CA GLY A 119 -13.04 41.39 -0.50
C GLY A 119 -12.52 40.32 -1.48
N THR A 120 -12.92 39.05 -1.30
CA THR A 120 -12.73 37.95 -2.28
C THR A 120 -14.07 37.69 -2.99
N PRO A 121 -14.16 37.86 -4.32
CA PRO A 121 -15.38 37.60 -5.07
C PRO A 121 -15.57 36.09 -5.29
N THR A 122 -16.64 35.54 -4.73
CA THR A 122 -17.09 34.15 -4.90
C THR A 122 -17.86 33.96 -6.21
N ALA A 123 -17.27 34.35 -7.35
CA ALA A 123 -17.96 34.40 -8.65
C ALA A 123 -17.41 33.45 -9.73
N PHE A 124 -16.46 32.56 -9.40
CA PHE A 124 -15.84 31.69 -10.42
C PHE A 124 -16.42 30.28 -10.37
N VAL A 125 -17.15 29.89 -11.42
CA VAL A 125 -17.73 28.55 -11.61
C VAL A 125 -17.26 28.01 -12.97
N GLY A 126 -16.77 26.77 -13.03
CA GLY A 126 -16.32 26.12 -14.27
C GLY A 126 -14.87 25.59 -14.24
N VAL A 127 -14.39 25.10 -15.38
CA VAL A 127 -12.99 24.66 -15.57
C VAL A 127 -12.06 25.84 -15.33
N GLY A 128 -11.08 25.70 -14.43
CA GLY A 128 -10.16 26.78 -14.10
C GLY A 128 -10.63 27.73 -12.98
N ALA A 129 -11.78 27.47 -12.33
CA ALA A 129 -12.33 28.36 -11.29
C ALA A 129 -11.37 28.58 -10.10
N ALA A 130 -10.67 27.52 -9.67
CA ALA A 130 -9.69 27.61 -8.59
C ALA A 130 -8.50 28.52 -8.97
N GLN A 131 -8.06 28.45 -10.22
CA GLN A 131 -6.96 29.25 -10.76
C GLN A 131 -7.39 30.72 -10.90
N ARG A 132 -8.61 31.01 -11.35
CA ARG A 132 -9.15 32.38 -11.41
C ARG A 132 -9.25 33.03 -10.03
N ALA A 133 -9.70 32.27 -9.03
CA ALA A 133 -9.73 32.76 -7.65
C ALA A 133 -8.33 33.12 -7.12
N ARG A 134 -7.31 32.33 -7.48
CA ARG A 134 -5.91 32.62 -7.13
C ARG A 134 -5.36 33.83 -7.87
N ILE A 135 -5.66 33.98 -9.17
CA ILE A 135 -5.29 35.17 -9.96
C ILE A 135 -5.85 36.42 -9.29
N ALA A 136 -7.14 36.42 -8.93
CA ALA A 136 -7.78 37.54 -8.25
C ALA A 136 -7.16 37.82 -6.87
N ASP A 137 -6.72 36.79 -6.14
CA ASP A 137 -6.04 36.97 -4.85
C ASP A 137 -4.65 37.57 -5.01
N LEU A 138 -3.84 37.07 -5.96
CA LEU A 138 -2.51 37.61 -6.25
C LEU A 138 -2.60 39.05 -6.73
N ARG A 139 -3.58 39.39 -7.58
CA ARG A 139 -3.81 40.77 -8.03
C ARG A 139 -4.01 41.72 -6.85
N ARG A 140 -4.88 41.36 -5.90
CA ARG A 140 -5.10 42.13 -4.67
C ARG A 140 -3.87 42.23 -3.78
N ARG A 141 -3.04 41.19 -3.72
CA ARG A 141 -1.80 41.21 -2.91
C ARG A 141 -0.76 42.14 -3.53
N ILE A 142 -0.60 42.09 -4.85
CA ILE A 142 0.30 42.98 -5.59
C ILE A 142 -0.14 44.45 -5.44
N GLU A 143 -1.45 44.72 -5.52
CA GLU A 143 -2.00 46.08 -5.33
C GLU A 143 -1.81 46.64 -3.92
N ARG A 144 -1.71 45.77 -2.90
CA ARG A 144 -1.51 46.19 -1.50
C ARG A 144 -0.07 46.22 -1.05
N ALA A 145 0.79 45.46 -1.71
CA ALA A 145 2.21 45.43 -1.41
C ALA A 145 2.89 46.65 -2.04
N ASP A 146 3.75 47.31 -1.27
CA ASP A 146 4.51 48.48 -1.75
C ASP A 146 5.70 48.01 -2.59
N LEU A 147 5.40 47.56 -3.82
CA LEU A 147 6.35 46.95 -4.75
C LEU A 147 6.84 47.97 -5.77
N SER A 148 7.99 47.69 -6.40
CA SER A 148 8.47 48.52 -7.49
C SER A 148 7.46 48.57 -8.66
N ALA A 149 7.21 49.77 -9.20
CA ALA A 149 6.21 49.96 -10.26
C ALA A 149 6.46 49.09 -11.50
N GLY A 150 7.71 48.71 -11.77
CA GLY A 150 8.08 47.78 -12.85
C GLY A 150 7.60 46.35 -12.59
N PHE A 151 7.77 45.86 -11.35
CA PHE A 151 7.33 44.52 -10.96
C PHE A 151 5.80 44.41 -10.93
N THR A 152 5.11 45.42 -10.38
CA THR A 152 3.64 45.45 -10.36
C THR A 152 3.05 45.37 -11.76
N LYS A 153 3.61 46.12 -12.72
CA LYS A 153 3.17 46.08 -14.12
C LYS A 153 3.43 44.73 -14.78
N ASP A 154 4.63 44.18 -14.63
CA ASP A 154 4.98 42.86 -15.20
C ASP A 154 4.10 41.75 -14.61
N ALA A 155 3.95 41.71 -13.29
CA ALA A 155 3.10 40.73 -12.62
C ALA A 155 1.62 40.86 -13.02
N SER A 156 1.10 42.09 -13.16
CA SER A 156 -0.27 42.29 -13.65
C SER A 156 -0.48 41.81 -15.09
N ALA A 157 0.48 42.08 -15.99
CA ALA A 157 0.38 41.68 -17.39
C ALA A 157 0.41 40.15 -17.53
N ARG A 158 1.25 39.46 -16.73
CA ARG A 158 1.29 38.00 -16.70
C ARG A 158 -0.01 37.39 -16.16
N LEU A 159 -0.58 37.98 -15.09
CA LEU A 159 -1.86 37.53 -14.55
C LEU A 159 -3.00 37.67 -15.58
N ASP A 160 -3.04 38.77 -16.33
CA ASP A 160 -4.02 38.97 -17.42
C ASP A 160 -3.84 37.94 -18.56
N GLN A 161 -2.60 37.58 -18.89
CA GLN A 161 -2.31 36.54 -19.89
C GLN A 161 -2.77 35.15 -19.41
N LEU A 162 -2.57 34.82 -18.13
CA LEU A 162 -3.03 33.56 -17.55
C LEU A 162 -4.56 33.48 -17.50
N GLU A 163 -5.23 34.58 -17.21
CA GLU A 163 -6.69 34.67 -17.24
C GLU A 163 -7.24 34.45 -18.66
N THR A 164 -6.67 35.12 -19.66
CA THR A 164 -7.02 34.92 -21.08
C THR A 164 -6.81 33.47 -21.53
N SER A 165 -5.76 32.81 -21.02
CA SER A 165 -5.50 31.40 -21.30
C SER A 165 -6.60 30.50 -20.70
N LEU A 166 -7.08 30.80 -19.50
CA LEU A 166 -8.18 30.08 -18.86
C LEU A 166 -9.53 30.31 -19.54
N ASP A 167 -9.75 31.44 -20.22
CA ASP A 167 -10.95 31.66 -21.06
C ASP A 167 -10.99 30.69 -22.24
N ASN A 168 -9.84 30.43 -22.86
CA ASN A 168 -9.70 29.47 -23.94
C ASN A 168 -9.81 28.01 -23.47
N ALA A 169 -9.69 27.74 -22.16
CA ALA A 169 -9.79 26.38 -21.63
C ALA A 169 -11.19 25.76 -21.83
N ALA A 170 -12.24 26.58 -21.95
CA ALA A 170 -13.61 26.12 -22.15
C ALA A 170 -13.87 25.55 -23.55
N THR A 171 -13.04 25.90 -24.53
CA THR A 171 -13.14 25.41 -25.92
C THR A 171 -12.16 24.28 -26.23
N MET A 172 -11.32 23.91 -25.25
CA MET A 172 -10.34 22.82 -25.36
C MET A 172 -10.94 21.46 -25.01
N SER A 173 -10.29 20.38 -25.47
CA SER A 173 -10.59 19.03 -24.98
C SER A 173 -10.23 18.89 -23.49
N ASP A 174 -10.90 17.99 -22.76
CA ASP A 174 -10.68 17.80 -21.32
C ASP A 174 -9.21 17.54 -20.94
N SER A 175 -8.45 16.84 -21.78
CA SER A 175 -7.03 16.58 -21.54
C SER A 175 -6.17 17.84 -21.70
N GLN A 176 -6.44 18.65 -22.71
CA GLN A 176 -5.77 19.93 -22.95
C GLN A 176 -6.12 20.95 -21.86
N ALA A 177 -7.39 21.01 -21.46
CA ALA A 177 -7.85 21.89 -20.40
C ALA A 177 -7.20 21.53 -19.03
N ARG A 178 -7.05 20.23 -18.72
CA ARG A 178 -6.32 19.77 -17.53
C ARG A 178 -4.84 20.12 -17.57
N SER A 179 -4.19 19.92 -18.72
CA SER A 179 -2.78 20.29 -18.92
C SER A 179 -2.57 21.79 -18.74
N LEU A 180 -3.42 22.60 -19.37
CA LEU A 180 -3.38 24.06 -19.28
C LEU A 180 -3.60 24.54 -17.84
N THR A 181 -4.61 24.00 -17.14
CA THR A 181 -4.89 24.37 -15.74
C THR A 181 -3.78 23.96 -14.77
N ALA A 182 -3.04 22.88 -15.06
CA ALA A 182 -1.85 22.50 -14.31
C ALA A 182 -0.66 23.44 -14.57
N SER A 183 -0.43 23.81 -15.84
CA SER A 183 0.60 24.79 -16.22
C SER A 183 0.34 26.16 -15.61
N VAL A 184 -0.91 26.64 -15.67
CA VAL A 184 -1.34 27.89 -15.03
C VAL A 184 -1.13 27.83 -13.52
N SER A 185 -1.45 26.69 -12.87
CA SER A 185 -1.18 26.54 -11.43
C SER A 185 0.31 26.67 -11.11
N THR A 186 1.18 26.10 -11.93
CA THR A 186 2.63 26.17 -11.73
C THR A 186 3.15 27.60 -11.89
N GLU A 187 2.66 28.34 -12.89
CA GLU A 187 3.04 29.75 -13.10
C GLU A 187 2.56 30.65 -11.95
N LEU A 188 1.35 30.40 -11.43
CA LEU A 188 0.84 31.11 -10.25
C LEU A 188 1.69 30.84 -9.01
N ASP A 189 2.15 29.61 -8.81
CA ASP A 189 3.04 29.27 -7.69
C ASP A 189 4.42 29.94 -7.83
N LEU A 190 4.93 30.13 -9.06
CA LEU A 190 6.16 30.88 -9.31
C LEU A 190 5.99 32.38 -9.03
N LEU A 191 4.89 32.98 -9.48
CA LEU A 191 4.57 34.38 -9.20
C LEU A 191 4.38 34.64 -7.69
N ASP A 192 3.74 33.72 -6.96
CA ASP A 192 3.57 33.85 -5.51
C ASP A 192 4.91 33.80 -4.78
N ARG A 193 5.86 32.97 -5.23
CA ARG A 193 7.23 32.95 -4.70
C ARG A 193 7.98 34.25 -5.00
N GLN A 194 7.90 34.75 -6.23
CA GLN A 194 8.54 36.02 -6.60
C GLN A 194 7.96 37.19 -5.81
N LEU A 195 6.65 37.19 -5.57
CA LEU A 195 5.99 38.16 -4.71
C LEU A 195 6.53 38.08 -3.27
N ALA A 196 6.67 36.87 -2.72
CA ALA A 196 7.22 36.68 -1.38
C ALA A 196 8.70 37.07 -1.23
N GLU A 197 9.48 37.06 -2.31
CA GLU A 197 10.87 37.55 -2.32
C GLU A 197 10.97 39.09 -2.40
N LYS A 198 9.91 39.75 -2.85
CA LYS A 198 9.89 41.21 -3.10
C LYS A 198 9.15 42.01 -2.02
N VAL A 199 8.33 41.35 -1.21
CA VAL A 199 7.66 41.88 -0.01
C VAL A 199 8.56 41.72 1.20
#